data_AF-A0A9P3ZM84-F1
#
_entry.id   AF-A0A9P3ZM84-F1
#
_cell.length_a   1.000
_cell.length_b   1.000
_cell.length_c   1.000
_cell.angle_alpha   90.00
_cell.angle_beta   90.00
_cell.angle_gamma   90.00
#
_symmetry.space_group_name_H-M   'P 1'
#
loop_
_entity.id
_entity.type
_entity.pdbx_description
1 polymer ?
#
loop_
_entity_poly.entity_id
_entity_poly.type
_entity_poly.pdbx_seq_one_letter_code
_entity_poly.pdbx_strand_id
1 'polypeptide(L)'
;MKWIREPIPGCAGYTEAMIALTPTEAAILANALRKPLRELQKQLERLDDIHELGEATERQEARRCDIGETVTVLKYFFELESLNLKK
;
A
#
# COMPACT_ATOMS: atom_id res chain seq x y z
N MET A 1 -11.44 -14.58 -3.32
CA MET A 1 -10.87 -14.00 -2.10
C MET A 1 -11.53 -14.64 -0.91
N LYS A 2 -10.78 -14.98 0.14
CA LYS A 2 -11.35 -15.50 1.39
C LYS A 2 -10.61 -14.92 2.59
N TRP A 3 -11.34 -14.66 3.67
CA TRP A 3 -10.72 -14.35 4.95
C TRP A 3 -10.05 -15.61 5.51
N ILE A 4 -8.80 -15.46 5.93
CA ILE A 4 -8.02 -16.48 6.62
C ILE A 4 -7.52 -15.91 7.95
N ARG A 5 -7.08 -16.80 8.85
CA ARG A 5 -6.37 -16.41 10.07
C ARG A 5 -4.92 -16.83 9.93
N GLU A 6 -4.01 -15.87 9.93
CA GLU A 6 -2.56 -16.12 9.83
C GLU A 6 -1.89 -15.92 11.19
N PRO A 7 -1.04 -16.85 11.66
CA PRO A 7 -0.30 -16.67 12.91
C PRO A 7 0.60 -15.45 12.86
N ILE A 8 0.60 -14.64 13.92
CA ILE A 8 1.47 -13.47 14.01
C ILE A 8 2.89 -13.92 14.39
N PRO A 9 3.93 -13.62 13.59
CA PRO A 9 5.30 -13.98 13.91
C PRO A 9 5.72 -13.42 15.28
N GLY A 10 6.25 -14.28 16.16
CA GLY A 10 6.69 -13.90 17.50
C GLY A 10 5.58 -13.77 18.56
N CYS A 11 4.31 -13.94 18.20
CA CYS A 11 3.18 -13.88 19.14
C CYS A 11 2.45 -15.23 19.19
N ALA A 12 2.96 -16.16 20.01
CA ALA A 12 2.41 -17.50 20.13
C ALA A 12 0.92 -17.49 20.53
N GLY A 13 0.09 -18.20 19.77
CA GLY A 13 -1.35 -18.32 20.00
C GLY A 13 -2.21 -17.19 19.42
N TYR A 14 -1.60 -16.14 18.86
CA TYR A 14 -2.31 -15.03 18.23
C TYR A 14 -2.34 -15.16 16.71
N THR A 15 -3.48 -14.80 16.13
CA THR A 15 -3.68 -14.79 14.67
C THR A 15 -4.29 -13.47 14.22
N GLU A 16 -3.93 -13.02 13.04
CA GLU A 16 -4.53 -11.86 12.38
C GLU A 16 -5.46 -12.30 11.24
N ALA A 17 -6.55 -11.56 11.05
CA ALA A 17 -7.48 -11.79 9.95
C ALA A 17 -6.92 -11.17 8.67
N MET A 18 -6.68 -11.99 7.65
CA MET A 18 -6.09 -11.55 6.38
C MET A 18 -6.95 -11.99 5.20
N ILE A 19 -6.92 -11.21 4.11
CA ILE A 19 -7.58 -11.60 2.85
C ILE A 19 -6.57 -12.39 2.01
N ALA A 20 -6.83 -13.67 1.82
CA ALA A 20 -6.08 -14.50 0.89
C ALA A 20 -6.56 -14.24 -0.55
N LEU A 21 -5.61 -13.94 -1.42
CA LEU A 21 -5.80 -13.74 -2.86
C LEU A 21 -5.25 -14.93 -3.63
N THR A 22 -5.99 -15.41 -4.62
CA THR A 22 -5.39 -16.30 -5.65
C THR A 22 -4.47 -15.49 -6.56
N PRO A 23 -3.53 -16.12 -7.32
CA PRO A 23 -2.68 -15.39 -8.25
C PRO A 23 -3.48 -14.56 -9.27
N THR A 24 -4.59 -15.08 -9.78
CA THR A 24 -5.48 -14.36 -10.71
C THR A 24 -6.14 -13.15 -10.03
N GLU A 25 -6.60 -13.29 -8.80
CA GLU A 25 -7.21 -12.18 -8.04
C GLU A 25 -6.20 -11.09 -7.73
N ALA A 26 -4.98 -11.47 -7.35
CA ALA A 26 -3.87 -10.53 -7.12
C ALA A 26 -3.54 -9.76 -8.41
N ALA A 27 -3.45 -10.42 -9.55
CA ALA A 27 -3.18 -9.78 -10.85
C ALA A 27 -4.30 -8.81 -11.28
N ILE A 28 -5.57 -9.16 -11.04
CA ILE A 28 -6.72 -8.28 -11.31
C ILE A 28 -6.64 -7.02 -10.44
N LEU A 29 -6.40 -7.19 -9.13
CA LEU A 29 -6.24 -6.07 -8.21
C LEU A 29 -5.03 -5.19 -8.58
N ALA A 30 -3.89 -5.80 -8.91
CA ALA A 30 -2.70 -5.10 -9.37
C ALA A 30 -3.00 -4.22 -10.59
N ASN A 31 -3.72 -4.76 -11.58
CA ASN A 31 -4.12 -3.97 -12.75
C ASN A 31 -5.06 -2.81 -12.38
N ALA A 32 -6.04 -3.04 -11.49
CA ALA A 32 -6.95 -2.00 -11.03
C ALA A 32 -6.23 -0.89 -10.23
N LEU A 33 -5.22 -1.24 -9.45
CA LEU A 33 -4.50 -0.34 -8.54
C LEU A 33 -3.33 0.41 -9.18
N ARG A 34 -2.87 0.01 -10.38
CA ARG A 34 -1.75 0.67 -11.08
C ARG A 34 -1.98 2.16 -11.32
N LYS A 35 -3.16 2.51 -11.84
CA LYS A 35 -3.50 3.92 -12.10
C LYS A 35 -3.68 4.71 -10.80
N PRO A 36 -4.47 4.24 -9.81
CA PRO A 36 -4.54 4.87 -8.49
C PRO A 36 -3.18 5.13 -7.85
N LEU A 37 -2.27 4.15 -7.86
CA LEU A 37 -0.92 4.33 -7.29
C LEU A 37 -0.16 5.48 -7.95
N ARG A 38 -0.17 5.56 -9.29
CA ARG A 38 0.51 6.65 -10.02
C ARG A 38 -0.06 8.02 -9.67
N GLU A 39 -1.37 8.13 -9.51
CA GLU A 39 -2.00 9.40 -9.12
C GLU A 39 -1.69 9.78 -7.68
N LEU A 40 -1.68 8.80 -6.75
CA LEU A 40 -1.26 9.03 -5.37
C LEU A 40 0.21 9.46 -5.28
N GLN A 41 1.10 8.86 -6.09
CA GLN A 41 2.52 9.24 -6.15
C GLN A 41 2.71 10.69 -6.60
N LYS A 42 1.99 11.14 -7.63
CA LYS A 42 2.03 12.56 -8.07
C LYS A 42 1.47 13.51 -7.01
N GLN A 43 0.44 13.09 -6.27
CA GLN A 43 -0.11 13.89 -5.18
C GLN A 43 0.88 14.00 -4.02
N LEU A 44 1.55 12.90 -3.69
CA LEU A 44 2.57 12.85 -2.65
C LEU A 44 3.75 13.75 -3.01
N GLU A 45 4.28 13.63 -4.22
CA GLU A 45 5.39 14.46 -4.72
C GLU A 45 5.09 15.96 -4.56
N ARG A 46 3.89 16.40 -4.96
CA ARG A 46 3.46 17.80 -4.76
C ARG A 46 3.36 18.22 -3.31
N LEU A 47 2.98 17.31 -2.41
CA LEU A 47 2.90 17.60 -0.98
C LEU A 47 4.28 17.60 -0.32
N ASP A 48 5.18 16.74 -0.78
CA ASP A 48 6.58 16.74 -0.37
C ASP A 48 7.26 18.04 -0.80
N ASP A 49 7.05 18.52 -2.03
CA ASP A 49 7.57 19.83 -2.48
C ASP A 49 7.13 20.97 -1.53
N ILE A 50 5.86 21.01 -1.15
CA ILE A 50 5.32 22.04 -0.24
C ILE A 50 5.90 21.88 1.17
N HIS A 51 6.08 20.64 1.64
CA HIS A 51 6.69 20.32 2.92
C HIS A 51 8.15 20.78 2.98
N GLU A 52 8.94 20.48 1.95
CA GLU A 52 10.35 20.84 1.86
C GLU A 52 10.57 22.36 1.82
N LEU A 53 9.63 23.11 1.26
CA LEU A 53 9.62 24.57 1.29
C LEU A 53 9.25 25.15 2.68
N GLY A 54 8.80 24.31 3.61
CA GLY A 54 8.35 24.74 4.94
C GLY A 54 7.00 25.48 4.92
N GLU A 55 6.26 25.41 3.82
CA GLU A 55 4.99 26.11 3.60
C GLU A 55 3.77 25.21 3.88
N ALA A 56 3.99 23.96 4.28
CA ALA A 56 2.93 23.01 4.54
C ALA A 56 2.08 23.41 5.76
N THR A 57 0.77 23.51 5.52
CA THR A 57 -0.22 23.56 6.61
C THR A 57 -0.31 22.21 7.32
N GLU A 58 -0.75 22.18 8.58
CA GLU A 58 -0.98 20.93 9.33
C GLU A 58 -1.88 19.94 8.57
N ARG A 59 -2.89 20.46 7.86
CA ARG A 59 -3.79 19.65 7.03
C ARG A 59 -3.08 19.03 5.83
N GLN A 60 -2.16 19.75 5.20
CA GLN A 60 -1.35 19.21 4.10
C GLN A 60 -0.39 18.15 4.62
N GLU A 61 0.22 18.38 5.79
CA GLU A 61 1.12 17.42 6.41
C GLU A 61 0.41 16.12 6.79
N ALA A 62 -0.75 16.19 7.44
CA ALA A 62 -1.55 15.01 7.75
C ALA A 62 -1.90 14.22 6.48
N ARG A 63 -2.33 14.93 5.42
CA ARG A 63 -2.65 14.30 4.14
C ARG A 63 -1.42 13.68 3.45
N ARG A 64 -0.25 14.30 3.58
CA ARG A 64 1.03 13.78 3.06
C ARG A 64 1.35 12.45 3.72
N CYS A 65 1.22 12.37 5.04
CA CYS A 65 1.41 11.14 5.81
C CYS A 65 0.42 10.04 5.36
N ASP A 66 -0.89 10.33 5.32
CA ASP A 66 -1.92 9.36 4.91
C ASP A 66 -1.67 8.79 3.50
N ILE A 67 -1.33 9.67 2.55
CA ILE A 67 -1.01 9.28 1.18
C ILE A 67 0.30 8.48 1.16
N GLY A 68 1.31 8.89 1.92
CA GLY A 68 2.60 8.20 2.05
C GLY A 68 2.45 6.76 2.55
N GLU A 69 1.66 6.54 3.58
CA GLU A 69 1.32 5.21 4.09
C GLU A 69 0.62 4.37 3.02
N THR A 70 -0.39 4.94 2.34
CA THR A 70 -1.13 4.25 1.28
C THR A 70 -0.21 3.85 0.11
N VAL A 71 0.66 4.76 -0.33
CA VAL A 71 1.64 4.50 -1.40
C VAL A 71 2.60 3.39 -1.00
N THR A 72 3.03 3.36 0.27
CA THR A 72 3.94 2.35 0.80
C THR A 72 3.30 0.96 0.79
N VAL A 73 2.07 0.84 1.30
CA VAL A 73 1.31 -0.42 1.27
C VAL A 73 1.11 -0.92 -0.16
N LEU A 74 0.72 -0.04 -1.08
CA LEU A 74 0.52 -0.41 -2.49
C LEU A 74 1.82 -0.84 -3.16
N LYS A 75 2.94 -0.14 -2.92
CA LYS A 75 4.26 -0.54 -3.45
C LYS A 75 4.63 -1.95 -2.98
N TYR A 76 4.49 -2.22 -1.69
CA TYR A 76 4.77 -3.54 -1.13
C TYR A 76 3.89 -4.64 -1.74
N PHE A 77 2.60 -4.35 -1.95
CA PHE A 77 1.70 -5.26 -2.66
C PHE A 77 2.18 -5.58 -4.08
N PHE A 78 2.60 -4.58 -4.86
CA PHE A 78 3.13 -4.79 -6.21
C PHE A 78 4.47 -5.56 -6.22
N GLU A 79 5.34 -5.34 -5.24
CA GLU A 79 6.57 -6.12 -5.09
C GLU A 79 6.26 -7.60 -4.87
N LEU A 80 5.34 -7.92 -3.96
CA LEU A 80 4.89 -9.28 -3.69
C LEU A 80 4.22 -9.93 -4.92
N GLU A 81 3.37 -9.20 -5.63
CA GLU A 81 2.72 -9.68 -6.85
C GLU A 81 3.75 -10.02 -7.93
N SER A 82 4.75 -9.17 -8.12
CA SER A 82 5.83 -9.39 -9.09
C SER A 82 6.69 -10.62 -8.77
N LEU A 83 6.89 -10.92 -7.49
CA LEU A 83 7.61 -12.13 -7.05
C LEU A 83 6.80 -13.41 -7.31
N ASN A 84 5.48 -13.33 -7.17
CA ASN A 84 4.59 -14.45 -7.49
C ASN A 84 4.54 -14.76 -9.00
N LEU A 85 4.75 -13.77 -9.86
CA LEU A 85 4.83 -13.97 -11.32
C LEU A 85 6.15 -14.61 -11.79
N LYS A 86 7.19 -14.64 -10.94
CA LYS A 86 8.52 -15.20 -11.27
C LYS A 86 8.70 -16.66 -10.84
N LYS A 87 7.70 -17.26 -10.19
CA LYS A 87 7.68 -18.66 -9.76
C LYS A 87 6.82 -19.49 -10.70
#